data_AF-X1F6S9-F1
#
_entry.id   AF-X1F6S9-F1
#
_cell.length_a   1.000
_cell.length_b   1.000
_cell.length_c   1.000
_cell.angle_alpha   90.00
_cell.angle_beta   90.00
_cell.angle_gamma   90.00
#
_symmetry.space_group_name_H-M   'P 1'
#
loop_
_entity.id
_entity.type
_entity.pdbx_description
1 polymer ?
#
loop_
_entity_poly.entity_id
_entity_poly.type
_entity_poly.pdbx_seq_one_letter_code
_entity_poly.pdbx_strand_id
1 'polypeptide(L)'
;KILIECFAPFATLGKKEIETKMEKREFLEEEVEKIGFSATPLRALKGLGIKKMRDLTNVSGKELLKIQKFGKKSLEKVERELAKYNLSLAKEKENET
;
A
#
# COMPACT_ATOMS: atom_id res chain seq x y z
N LYS A 1 31.66 -31.45 19.57
CA LYS A 1 30.28 -31.64 20.09
C LYS A 1 29.61 -30.30 20.49
N ILE A 2 29.91 -29.18 19.80
CA ILE A 2 29.40 -27.83 20.16
C ILE A 2 28.86 -27.06 18.92
N LEU A 3 28.97 -27.58 17.70
CA LEU A 3 28.65 -26.79 16.50
C LEU A 3 27.24 -26.98 15.91
N ILE A 4 26.38 -27.80 16.53
CA ILE A 4 25.05 -28.13 15.98
C ILE A 4 23.93 -27.27 16.64
N GLU A 5 24.16 -26.72 17.82
CA GLU A 5 23.16 -25.92 18.56
C GLU A 5 23.06 -24.45 18.11
N CYS A 6 24.02 -23.94 17.33
CA CYS A 6 24.00 -22.52 16.90
C CYS A 6 23.20 -22.27 15.60
N PHE A 7 22.72 -23.30 14.91
CA PHE A 7 22.05 -23.15 13.61
C PHE A 7 20.51 -23.14 13.67
N ALA A 8 19.93 -23.55 14.80
CA ALA A 8 18.48 -23.56 15.02
C ALA A 8 17.78 -22.19 14.99
N PRO A 9 18.39 -21.04 15.39
CA PRO A 9 17.64 -19.77 15.46
C PRO A 9 17.39 -19.12 14.09
N PHE A 10 18.11 -19.53 13.03
CA PHE A 10 18.08 -18.83 11.74
C PHE A 10 16.96 -19.33 10.81
N ALA A 11 16.50 -20.57 10.99
CA ALA A 11 15.48 -21.19 10.13
C ALA A 11 14.05 -20.69 10.41
N THR A 12 13.79 -20.14 11.59
CA THR A 12 12.47 -19.61 11.98
C THR A 12 12.25 -18.17 11.53
N LEU A 13 13.32 -17.43 11.22
CA LEU A 13 13.23 -16.02 10.84
C LEU A 13 12.81 -15.83 9.37
N GLY A 14 13.12 -16.77 8.49
CA GLY A 14 12.84 -16.65 7.05
C GLY A 14 11.37 -16.84 6.63
N LYS A 15 10.53 -17.48 7.45
CA LYS A 15 9.15 -17.80 7.05
C LYS A 15 8.21 -16.58 7.09
N LYS A 16 8.42 -15.67 8.04
CA LYS A 16 7.52 -14.52 8.27
C LYS A 16 7.61 -13.47 7.17
N GLU A 17 8.79 -13.30 6.57
CA GLU A 17 9.04 -12.34 5.48
C GLU A 17 8.58 -12.82 4.10
N ILE A 18 8.46 -14.13 3.88
CA ILE A 18 8.02 -14.68 2.59
C ILE A 18 6.50 -14.65 2.49
N GLU A 19 5.79 -14.98 3.59
CA GLU A 19 4.33 -15.00 3.64
C GLU A 19 3.73 -13.59 3.45
N THR A 20 4.26 -12.59 4.16
CA THR A 20 3.87 -11.18 3.99
C THR A 20 4.16 -10.64 2.59
N LYS A 21 5.15 -11.19 1.87
CA LYS A 21 5.48 -10.76 0.50
C LYS A 21 4.49 -11.29 -0.54
N MET A 22 3.86 -12.44 -0.29
CA MET A 22 2.80 -12.97 -1.16
C MET A 22 1.49 -12.23 -0.92
N GLU A 23 1.08 -12.04 0.33
CA GLU A 23 -0.12 -11.27 0.70
C GLU A 23 -0.08 -9.84 0.16
N LYS A 24 1.11 -9.21 0.17
CA LYS A 24 1.33 -7.88 -0.41
C LYS A 24 1.11 -7.84 -1.93
N ARG A 25 1.50 -8.89 -2.66
CA ARG A 25 1.30 -8.95 -4.12
C ARG A 25 -0.17 -9.13 -4.46
N GLU A 26 -0.86 -10.00 -3.73
CA GLU A 26 -2.30 -10.22 -3.91
C GLU A 26 -3.08 -8.93 -3.62
N PHE A 27 -2.77 -8.23 -2.53
CA PHE A 27 -3.38 -6.95 -2.21
C PHE A 27 -3.16 -5.88 -3.28
N LEU A 28 -1.97 -5.85 -3.91
CA LEU A 28 -1.67 -4.89 -4.98
C LEU A 28 -2.50 -5.14 -6.26
N GLU A 29 -2.93 -6.38 -6.48
CA GLU A 29 -3.78 -6.76 -7.62
C GLU A 29 -5.26 -6.47 -7.39
N GLU A 30 -5.67 -6.31 -6.14
CA GLU A 30 -7.04 -5.94 -5.78
C GLU A 30 -7.41 -4.51 -6.21
N GLU A 31 -8.72 -4.29 -6.34
CA GLU A 31 -9.29 -3.01 -6.72
C GLU A 31 -9.40 -2.05 -5.54
N VAL A 32 -9.31 -0.74 -5.83
CA VAL A 32 -9.49 0.33 -4.84
C VAL A 32 -10.88 0.34 -4.17
N GLU A 33 -11.83 -0.45 -4.69
CA GLU A 33 -13.15 -0.67 -4.10
C GLU A 33 -13.07 -1.34 -2.72
N LYS A 34 -12.05 -2.17 -2.47
CA LYS A 34 -11.82 -2.85 -1.18
C LYS A 34 -11.63 -1.86 -0.01
N ILE A 35 -11.10 -0.66 -0.28
CA ILE A 35 -10.91 0.43 0.70
C ILE A 35 -12.26 0.94 1.24
N GLY A 36 -13.37 0.63 0.54
CA GLY A 36 -14.72 1.05 0.94
C GLY A 36 -14.91 2.56 0.85
N PHE A 37 -14.41 3.18 -0.21
CA PHE A 37 -14.68 4.58 -0.50
C PHE A 37 -16.14 4.80 -0.90
N SER A 38 -16.64 6.02 -0.71
CA SER A 38 -17.90 6.41 -1.34
C SER A 38 -17.76 6.45 -2.86
N ALA A 39 -18.87 6.31 -3.58
CA ALA A 39 -18.88 6.21 -5.05
C ALA A 39 -18.13 7.36 -5.76
N THR A 40 -18.03 8.53 -5.14
CA THR A 40 -17.38 9.72 -5.71
C THR A 40 -15.85 9.59 -5.77
N PRO A 41 -15.11 9.36 -4.66
CA PRO A 41 -13.67 9.11 -4.71
C PRO A 41 -13.30 7.93 -5.62
N LEU A 42 -14.11 6.86 -5.66
CA LEU A 42 -13.89 5.75 -6.59
C LEU A 42 -13.98 6.18 -8.05
N ARG A 43 -15.01 6.97 -8.41
CA ARG A 43 -15.15 7.51 -9.77
C ARG A 43 -14.03 8.47 -10.13
N ALA A 44 -13.55 9.28 -9.19
CA ALA A 44 -12.43 10.19 -9.41
C ALA A 44 -11.12 9.44 -9.68
N LEU A 45 -10.81 8.40 -8.88
CA LEU A 45 -9.65 7.53 -9.10
C LEU A 45 -9.75 6.80 -10.44
N LYS A 46 -10.91 6.23 -10.77
CA LYS A 46 -11.16 5.56 -12.07
C LYS A 46 -10.97 6.52 -13.25
N GLY A 47 -11.33 7.80 -13.10
CA GLY A 47 -11.13 8.84 -14.12
C GLY A 47 -9.65 9.18 -14.36
N LEU A 48 -8.79 8.98 -13.36
CA LEU A 48 -7.33 9.15 -13.46
C LEU A 48 -6.61 7.87 -13.90
N GLY A 49 -7.35 6.80 -14.17
CA GLY A 49 -6.80 5.48 -14.51
C GLY A 49 -6.35 4.66 -13.29
N ILE A 50 -6.57 5.14 -12.07
CA ILE A 50 -6.21 4.43 -10.83
C ILE A 50 -7.35 3.48 -10.48
N LYS A 51 -7.18 2.19 -10.80
CA LYS A 51 -8.19 1.15 -10.53
C LYS A 51 -7.72 0.13 -9.50
N LYS A 52 -6.41 -0.16 -9.49
CA LYS A 52 -5.81 -1.14 -8.59
C LYS A 52 -5.07 -0.47 -7.43
N MET A 53 -4.89 -1.21 -6.34
CA MET A 53 -4.04 -0.78 -5.22
C MET A 53 -2.61 -0.50 -5.66
N ARG A 54 -2.09 -1.28 -6.62
CA ARG A 54 -0.79 -1.02 -7.25
C ARG A 54 -0.67 0.37 -7.83
N ASP A 55 -1.69 0.82 -8.57
CA ASP A 55 -1.68 2.15 -9.18
C ASP A 55 -1.72 3.21 -8.09
N LEU A 56 -2.51 2.98 -7.03
CA LEU A 56 -2.63 3.88 -5.90
C LEU A 56 -1.30 4.05 -5.15
N THR A 57 -0.53 2.97 -4.97
CA THR A 57 0.80 3.03 -4.33
C THR A 57 1.83 3.82 -5.13
N ASN A 58 1.61 4.00 -6.44
CA ASN A 58 2.50 4.79 -7.30
C ASN A 58 2.16 6.29 -7.29
N VAL A 59 1.04 6.68 -6.68
CA VAL A 59 0.59 8.06 -6.56
C VAL A 59 0.94 8.59 -5.17
N SER A 60 1.34 9.87 -5.10
CA SER A 60 1.66 10.51 -3.82
C SER A 60 0.40 11.04 -3.13
N GLY A 61 0.49 11.23 -1.81
CA GLY A 61 -0.61 11.80 -1.04
C GLY A 61 -1.03 13.20 -1.53
N LYS A 62 -0.10 14.05 -1.98
CA LYS A 62 -0.44 15.36 -2.56
C LYS A 62 -1.13 15.25 -3.92
N GLU A 63 -0.72 14.32 -4.79
CA GLU A 63 -1.43 14.08 -6.06
C GLU A 63 -2.87 13.62 -5.80
N LEU A 64 -3.09 12.78 -4.79
CA LEU A 64 -4.44 12.41 -4.36
C LEU A 64 -5.22 13.61 -3.79
N LEU A 65 -4.58 14.48 -3.00
CA LEU A 65 -5.23 15.70 -2.47
C LEU A 65 -5.52 16.76 -3.54
N LYS A 66 -4.82 16.77 -4.68
CA LYS A 66 -5.14 17.65 -5.82
C LYS A 66 -6.45 17.27 -6.49
N ILE A 67 -6.90 16.03 -6.34
CA ILE A 67 -8.18 15.59 -6.88
C ILE A 67 -9.29 16.28 -6.07
N GLN A 68 -10.07 17.15 -6.71
CA GLN A 68 -11.10 17.97 -6.08
C GLN A 68 -12.11 17.17 -5.19
N LYS A 69 -12.30 15.88 -5.47
CA LYS A 69 -13.22 14.99 -4.75
C LYS A 69 -12.54 14.09 -3.70
N PHE A 70 -11.25 14.31 -3.43
CA PHE A 70 -10.48 13.58 -2.43
C PHE A 70 -10.10 14.54 -1.31
N GLY A 71 -10.50 14.19 -0.09
CA GLY A 71 -10.21 15.00 1.11
C GLY A 71 -9.19 14.33 2.02
N LYS A 72 -8.76 15.05 3.06
CA LYS A 72 -7.86 14.55 4.11
C LYS A 72 -8.33 13.21 4.71
N LYS A 73 -9.64 13.07 4.96
CA LYS A 73 -10.23 11.81 5.48
C LYS A 73 -10.10 10.65 4.50
N SER A 74 -10.22 10.91 3.20
CA SER A 74 -10.06 9.87 2.17
C SER A 74 -8.60 9.44 2.08
N LEU A 75 -7.67 10.40 2.14
CA LEU A 75 -6.23 10.13 2.14
C LEU A 75 -5.83 9.28 3.36
N GLU A 76 -6.22 9.69 4.57
CA GLU A 76 -5.92 8.94 5.80
C GLU A 76 -6.45 7.50 5.74
N LYS A 77 -7.60 7.30 5.10
CA LYS A 77 -8.16 5.96 4.88
C LYS A 77 -7.29 5.12 3.95
N VAL A 78 -6.78 5.70 2.86
CA VAL A 78 -5.83 5.02 1.96
C VAL A 78 -4.57 4.63 2.75
N GLU A 79 -3.96 5.59 3.45
CA GLU A 79 -2.72 5.36 4.18
C GLU A 79 -2.89 4.29 5.25
N ARG A 80 -4.01 4.31 5.98
CA ARG A 80 -4.33 3.30 6.99
C ARG A 80 -4.52 1.92 6.37
N GLU A 81 -5.17 1.82 5.22
CA GLU A 81 -5.36 0.53 4.53
C GLU A 81 -4.02 -0.01 4.03
N LEU A 82 -3.19 0.83 3.41
CA LEU A 82 -1.85 0.46 2.95
C LEU A 82 -0.95 0.05 4.13
N ALA A 83 -1.02 0.76 5.26
CA ALA A 83 -0.22 0.46 6.44
C ALA A 83 -0.50 -0.94 7.01
N LYS A 84 -1.73 -1.47 6.88
CA LYS A 84 -2.05 -2.85 7.29
C LYS A 84 -1.23 -3.90 6.55
N TYR A 85 -0.87 -3.61 5.30
CA TYR A 85 -0.09 -4.50 4.44
C TYR A 85 1.40 -4.09 4.38
N ASN A 86 1.88 -3.27 5.32
CA ASN A 86 3.22 -2.69 5.30
C ASN A 86 3.54 -2.05 3.93
N LEU A 87 2.54 -1.39 3.36
CA LEU A 87 2.62 -0.57 2.16
C LEU A 87 2.54 0.90 2.56
N SER A 88 3.04 1.75 1.67
CA SER A 88 2.95 3.19 1.82
C SER A 88 2.74 3.81 0.44
N LEU A 89 2.16 5.01 0.42
CA LEU A 89 2.06 5.80 -0.80
C LEU A 89 3.44 6.21 -1.31
N ALA A 90 3.52 6.56 -2.59
CA ALA A 90 4.75 7.04 -3.18
C ALA A 90 5.24 8.28 -2.41
N LYS A 91 6.52 8.25 -2.02
CA LYS A 91 7.17 9.40 -1.40
C LYS A 91 7.11 10.54 -2.40
N GLU A 92 6.58 11.66 -1.95
CA GLU A 92 6.44 12.81 -2.80
C GLU A 92 7.81 13.25 -3.29
N LYS A 93 7.98 13.39 -4.60
CA LYS A 93 9.07 14.19 -5.12
C LYS A 93 8.68 15.63 -4.80
N GLU A 94 9.26 16.18 -3.74
CA GLU A 94 9.31 17.62 -3.52
C GLU A 94 9.87 18.21 -4.80
N ASN A 95 9.00 18.73 -5.66
CA ASN A 95 9.45 19.65 -6.68
C ASN A 95 9.73 20.95 -5.93
N GLU A 96 10.97 21.10 -5.50
CA GLU A 96 11.58 22.40 -5.28
C GLU A 96 11.47 23.17 -6.60
N THR A 97 10.55 24.14 -6.68
CA THR A 97 10.68 25.32 -7.56
C THR A 97 9.73 26.42 -7.10
#